data_AF-A0A9X5HFI8-F1
#
_entry.id   AF-A0A9X5HFI8-F1
#
_cell.length_a   1.000
_cell.length_b   1.000
_cell.length_c   1.000
_cell.angle_alpha   90.00
_cell.angle_beta   90.00
_cell.angle_gamma   90.00
#
_symmetry.space_group_name_H-M   'P 1'
#
loop_
_entity.id
_entity.type
_entity.pdbx_description
1 polymer ?
#
loop_
_entity_poly.entity_id
_entity_poly.type
_entity_poly.pdbx_seq_one_letter_code
_entity_poly.pdbx_strand_id
1 'polypeptide(L)'
;MAVQEARQGGADPAAHEGGCTCGDCPHGAREGHRRAVAAFLVKRDEYATGQGLPAAVAHSASASRQWVSEELAQAAEAVAERGRAEGAAWLARLWQRTAVVVWAGVLALLLVQALTAIGAGWTSARTA
;
A
#
# COMPACT_ATOMS: atom_id res chain seq x y z
N MET A 1 35.93 -0.14 -31.95
CA MET A 1 35.13 -1.24 -31.38
C MET A 1 35.84 -1.77 -30.14
N ALA A 2 35.38 -1.37 -28.94
CA ALA A 2 35.76 -1.85 -27.60
C ALA A 2 34.87 -1.07 -26.60
N VAL A 3 33.70 -1.55 -26.18
CA VAL A 3 33.43 -2.34 -24.96
C VAL A 3 34.36 -1.99 -23.77
N GLN A 4 33.99 -0.98 -22.97
CA GLN A 4 34.08 -0.92 -21.49
C GLN A 4 34.04 0.53 -20.98
N GLU A 5 32.84 1.07 -20.77
CA GLU A 5 32.62 2.21 -19.85
C GLU A 5 31.48 1.92 -18.86
N ALA A 6 31.40 0.66 -18.41
CA ALA A 6 30.56 0.27 -17.30
C ALA A 6 31.42 0.12 -16.05
N ARG A 7 31.83 1.25 -15.45
CA ARG A 7 32.26 1.39 -14.04
C ARG A 7 32.81 2.80 -13.81
N GLN A 8 31.95 3.72 -13.39
CA GLN A 8 32.25 4.77 -12.41
C GLN A 8 31.00 5.61 -12.21
N GLY A 9 30.51 5.65 -10.98
CA GLY A 9 29.30 6.36 -10.61
C GLY A 9 28.56 5.62 -9.51
N GLY A 10 29.25 5.35 -8.41
CA GLY A 10 28.59 5.00 -7.15
C GLY A 10 27.68 6.16 -6.76
N ALA A 11 26.40 6.04 -7.07
CA ALA A 11 25.37 6.77 -6.36
C ALA A 11 25.08 5.94 -5.11
N ASP A 12 25.36 6.54 -3.96
CA ASP A 12 24.85 6.10 -2.66
C ASP A 12 23.41 5.58 -2.80
N PRO A 13 23.00 4.53 -2.05
CA PRO A 13 21.60 4.30 -1.81
C PRO A 13 21.11 5.43 -0.91
N ALA A 14 20.92 6.61 -1.50
CA ALA A 14 20.20 7.71 -0.89
C ALA A 14 18.88 7.11 -0.44
N ALA A 15 18.76 6.92 0.87
CA ALA A 15 17.52 6.56 1.51
C ALA A 15 16.47 7.53 0.98
N HIS A 16 15.56 7.02 0.15
CA HIS A 16 14.56 7.83 -0.51
C HIS A 16 13.77 8.58 0.57
N GLU A 17 14.00 9.88 0.69
CA GLU A 17 13.19 10.78 1.51
C GLU A 17 11.76 10.74 0.97
N GLY A 18 10.92 9.88 1.56
CA GLY A 18 9.46 10.01 1.67
C GLY A 18 8.63 10.25 0.39
N GLY A 19 9.20 10.10 -0.79
CA GLY A 19 8.60 10.61 -2.02
C GLY A 19 8.90 9.73 -3.23
N CYS A 20 8.74 8.41 -3.10
CA CYS A 20 8.77 7.56 -4.30
C CYS A 20 7.56 7.96 -5.18
N THR A 21 7.82 8.62 -6.32
CA THR A 21 6.81 8.97 -7.35
C THR A 21 6.59 7.84 -8.34
N CYS A 22 7.26 6.69 -8.13
CA CYS A 22 6.98 5.48 -8.89
C CYS A 22 5.53 5.06 -8.62
N GLY A 23 4.67 5.25 -9.63
CA GLY A 23 3.23 5.00 -9.56
C GLY A 23 2.85 3.60 -9.10
N ASP A 24 3.79 2.64 -9.15
CA ASP A 24 3.61 1.24 -8.78
C ASP A 24 4.41 0.79 -7.55
N CYS A 25 5.06 1.71 -6.85
CA CYS A 25 5.80 1.46 -5.60
C CYS A 25 4.79 1.29 -4.45
N PRO A 26 4.76 0.13 -3.75
CA PRO A 26 3.93 -0.09 -2.56
C PRO A 26 3.93 1.01 -1.50
N HIS A 27 5.12 1.55 -1.25
CA HIS A 27 5.32 2.62 -0.29
C HIS A 27 4.78 3.94 -0.84
N GLY A 28 4.81 4.13 -2.16
CA GLY A 28 4.35 5.33 -2.86
C GLY A 28 2.84 5.43 -2.94
N ALA A 29 2.14 4.31 -3.14
CA ALA A 29 0.69 4.28 -3.08
C ALA A 29 0.17 4.66 -1.69
N ARG A 30 0.73 4.05 -0.64
CA ARG A 30 0.37 4.33 0.76
C ARG A 30 0.73 5.74 1.20
N GLU A 31 1.91 6.22 0.84
CA GLU A 31 2.33 7.58 1.13
C GLU A 31 1.54 8.61 0.32
N GLY A 32 1.15 8.27 -0.91
CA GLY A 32 0.27 9.08 -1.74
C GLY A 32 -1.15 9.20 -1.15
N HIS A 33 -1.72 8.10 -0.65
CA HIS A 33 -2.99 8.14 0.07
C HIS A 33 -2.88 8.95 1.36
N ARG A 34 -1.81 8.75 2.16
CA ARG A 34 -1.57 9.52 3.39
C ARG A 34 -1.46 11.02 3.13
N ARG A 35 -0.73 11.42 2.09
CA ARG A 35 -0.63 12.83 1.66
C ARG A 35 -1.98 13.37 1.18
N ALA A 36 -2.77 12.58 0.46
CA ALA A 36 -4.11 12.98 0.02
C ALA A 36 -5.05 13.20 1.22
N VAL A 37 -5.01 12.33 2.22
CA VAL A 37 -5.77 12.49 3.48
C VAL A 37 -5.30 13.72 4.25
N ALA A 38 -3.99 13.95 4.36
CA ALA A 38 -3.45 15.13 5.02
C ALA A 38 -3.92 16.43 4.34
N ALA A 39 -3.85 16.49 3.02
CA ALA A 39 -4.34 17.65 2.25
C ALA A 39 -5.85 17.87 2.42
N PHE A 40 -6.65 16.79 2.46
CA PHE A 40 -8.08 16.88 2.75
C PHE A 40 -8.36 17.46 4.13
N LEU A 41 -7.62 17.02 5.16
CA LEU A 41 -7.77 17.53 6.53
C LEU A 41 -7.43 19.02 6.63
N VAL A 42 -6.38 19.48 5.93
CA VAL A 42 -6.03 20.90 5.85
C VAL A 42 -7.17 21.70 5.19
N LYS A 43 -7.67 21.26 4.03
CA LYS A 43 -8.79 21.93 3.35
C LYS A 43 -10.05 22.02 4.23
N ARG A 44 -10.36 20.97 4.99
CA ARG A 44 -11.47 20.97 5.95
C ARG A 44 -11.25 21.97 7.08
N ASP A 45 -10.02 22.06 7.60
CA ASP A 45 -9.68 22.97 8.69
C ASP A 45 -9.72 24.44 8.23
N GLU A 46 -9.25 24.73 7.02
CA GLU A 46 -9.40 26.04 6.37
C GLU A 46 -10.87 26.46 6.32
N TYR A 47 -11.75 25.59 5.83
CA TYR A 47 -13.19 25.87 5.82
C TYR A 47 -13.80 26.02 7.23
N ALA A 48 -13.32 25.26 8.21
CA ALA A 48 -13.77 25.38 9.60
C ALA A 48 -13.36 26.71 10.25
N THR A 49 -12.21 27.26 9.85
CA THR A 49 -11.75 28.61 10.26
C THR A 49 -12.39 29.74 9.45
N GLY A 50 -13.26 29.42 8.47
CA GLY A 50 -13.92 30.38 7.60
C GLY A 50 -13.04 30.91 6.46
N GLN A 51 -11.86 30.31 6.23
CA GLN A 51 -10.98 30.64 5.12
C GLN A 51 -11.34 29.84 3.87
N GLY A 52 -11.01 30.36 2.68
CA GLY A 52 -11.20 29.66 1.41
C GLY A 52 -12.64 29.67 0.85
N LEU A 53 -13.59 30.35 1.49
CA LEU A 53 -14.95 30.51 0.96
C LEU A 53 -15.01 31.61 -0.10
N PRO A 54 -15.68 31.37 -1.25
CA PRO A 54 -15.94 32.40 -2.24
C PRO A 54 -16.79 33.53 -1.65
N ALA A 55 -16.45 34.78 -1.98
CA ALA A 55 -17.22 35.96 -1.56
C ALA A 55 -18.71 35.88 -1.96
N ALA A 56 -18.99 35.21 -3.10
CA ALA A 56 -20.34 34.98 -3.61
C ALA A 56 -21.19 34.03 -2.75
N VAL A 57 -20.60 33.22 -1.87
CA VAL A 57 -21.36 32.35 -0.95
C VAL A 57 -21.21 32.79 0.51
N ALA A 58 -20.15 33.54 0.82
CA ALA A 58 -19.86 34.06 2.16
C ALA A 58 -20.96 34.97 2.72
N HIS A 59 -21.75 35.62 1.85
CA HIS A 59 -22.86 36.48 2.28
C HIS A 59 -24.07 35.69 2.82
N SER A 60 -24.11 34.36 2.65
CA SER A 60 -25.21 33.52 3.12
C SER A 60 -24.69 32.26 3.80
N ALA A 61 -25.05 32.09 5.08
CA ALA A 61 -24.64 30.93 5.87
C ALA A 61 -25.20 29.59 5.35
N SER A 62 -26.32 29.60 4.60
CA SER A 62 -26.84 28.38 3.96
C SER A 62 -26.07 28.06 2.68
N ALA A 63 -25.81 29.06 1.83
CA ALA A 63 -25.04 28.90 0.60
C ALA A 63 -23.61 28.45 0.88
N SER A 64 -22.97 29.04 1.90
CA SER A 64 -21.65 28.65 2.38
C SER A 64 -21.59 27.17 2.80
N ARG A 65 -22.59 26.69 3.56
CA ARG A 65 -22.64 25.29 4.01
C ARG A 65 -22.84 24.31 2.87
N GLN A 66 -23.69 24.67 1.90
CA GLN A 66 -23.92 23.84 0.72
C GLN A 66 -22.65 23.73 -0.13
N TRP A 67 -22.01 24.88 -0.42
CA TRP A 67 -20.78 24.92 -1.19
C TRP A 67 -19.62 24.18 -0.51
N VAL A 68 -19.43 24.37 0.81
CA VAL A 68 -18.42 23.62 1.59
C VAL A 68 -18.69 22.12 1.53
N SER A 69 -19.96 21.70 1.59
CA SER A 69 -20.32 20.28 1.52
C SER A 69 -19.99 19.68 0.15
N GLU A 70 -20.31 20.39 -0.93
CA GLU A 70 -20.00 19.97 -2.30
C GLU A 70 -18.48 19.89 -2.52
N GLU A 71 -17.71 20.88 -2.06
CA GLU A 71 -16.25 20.89 -2.19
C GLU A 71 -15.56 19.81 -1.37
N LEU A 72 -16.04 19.53 -0.16
CA LEU A 72 -15.53 18.43 0.64
C LEU A 72 -15.93 17.08 0.04
N ALA A 73 -17.12 16.95 -0.55
CA ALA A 73 -17.52 15.74 -1.25
C ALA A 73 -16.60 15.47 -2.45
N GLN A 74 -16.33 16.48 -3.28
CA GLN A 74 -15.42 16.34 -4.43
C GLN A 74 -13.99 16.01 -4.00
N ALA A 75 -13.49 16.63 -2.93
CA ALA A 75 -12.17 16.31 -2.39
C ALA A 75 -12.12 14.88 -1.79
N ALA A 76 -13.19 14.43 -1.13
CA ALA A 76 -13.30 13.08 -0.60
C ALA A 76 -13.32 12.02 -1.71
N GLU A 77 -13.99 12.28 -2.84
CA GLU A 77 -13.97 11.43 -4.03
C GLU A 77 -12.54 11.19 -4.52
N ALA A 78 -11.72 12.25 -4.60
CA ALA A 78 -10.32 12.15 -5.01
C ALA A 78 -9.46 11.34 -4.03
N VAL A 79 -9.73 11.43 -2.72
CA VAL A 79 -9.08 10.60 -1.70
C VAL A 79 -9.51 9.14 -1.83
N ALA A 80 -10.80 8.89 -2.07
CA ALA A 80 -11.37 7.56 -2.24
C ALA A 80 -10.80 6.85 -3.48
N GLU A 81 -10.63 7.55 -4.60
CA GLU A 81 -10.00 7.01 -5.81
C GLU A 81 -8.58 6.51 -5.52
N ARG A 82 -7.76 7.32 -4.84
CA ARG A 82 -6.41 6.92 -4.43
C ARG A 82 -6.42 5.79 -3.40
N GLY A 83 -7.39 5.76 -2.50
CA GLY A 83 -7.58 4.66 -1.56
C GLY A 83 -7.94 3.34 -2.25
N ARG A 84 -8.76 3.37 -3.30
CA ARG A 84 -9.08 2.17 -4.11
C ARG A 84 -7.84 1.63 -4.83
N ALA A 85 -6.99 2.50 -5.36
CA ALA A 85 -5.72 2.11 -5.96
C ALA A 85 -4.76 1.44 -4.94
N GLU A 86 -4.65 1.98 -3.73
CA GLU A 86 -3.88 1.36 -2.65
C GLU A 86 -4.46 0.00 -2.23
N GLY A 87 -5.79 -0.06 -2.07
CA GLY A 87 -6.51 -1.26 -1.63
C GLY A 87 -6.31 -2.44 -2.59
N ALA A 88 -6.36 -2.21 -3.90
CA ALA A 88 -6.11 -3.23 -4.90
C ALA A 88 -4.67 -3.77 -4.83
N ALA A 89 -3.68 -2.88 -4.67
CA ALA A 89 -2.28 -3.26 -4.55
C ALA A 89 -1.97 -4.02 -3.24
N TRP A 90 -2.70 -3.73 -2.17
CA TRP A 90 -2.61 -4.45 -0.90
C TRP A 90 -3.25 -5.85 -1.00
N LEU A 91 -4.46 -5.94 -1.58
CA LEU A 91 -5.17 -7.20 -1.75
C LEU A 91 -4.37 -8.21 -2.58
N ALA A 92 -3.80 -7.77 -3.71
CA ALA A 92 -3.00 -8.63 -4.58
C ALA A 92 -1.80 -9.24 -3.84
N ARG A 93 -1.14 -8.46 -2.99
CA ARG A 93 0.01 -8.93 -2.20
C ARG A 93 -0.39 -9.79 -1.02
N LEU A 94 -1.51 -9.48 -0.38
CA LEU A 94 -2.05 -10.35 0.66
C LEU A 94 -2.36 -11.72 0.08
N TRP A 95 -3.01 -11.78 -1.07
CA TRP A 95 -3.34 -13.03 -1.75
C TRP A 95 -2.11 -13.89 -2.04
N GLN A 96 -1.03 -13.27 -2.54
CA GLN A 96 0.25 -13.96 -2.74
C GLN A 96 0.83 -14.52 -1.44
N ARG A 97 0.83 -13.74 -0.35
CA ARG A 97 1.33 -14.21 0.95
C ARG A 97 0.49 -15.36 1.49
N THR A 98 -0.84 -15.26 1.39
CA THR A 98 -1.74 -16.32 1.85
C THR A 98 -1.51 -17.60 1.05
N ALA A 99 -1.37 -17.49 -0.28
CA ALA A 99 -1.04 -18.64 -1.13
C ALA A 99 0.30 -19.28 -0.73
N VAL A 100 1.34 -18.49 -0.51
CA VAL A 100 2.66 -18.98 -0.06
C VAL A 100 2.56 -19.68 1.30
N VAL A 101 1.86 -19.10 2.27
CA VAL A 101 1.69 -19.69 3.60
C VAL A 101 0.92 -21.00 3.54
N VAL A 102 -0.16 -21.06 2.76
CA VAL A 102 -0.94 -22.29 2.56
C VAL A 102 -0.07 -23.38 1.94
N TRP A 103 0.68 -23.06 0.88
CA TRP A 103 1.59 -24.02 0.25
C TRP A 103 2.71 -24.47 1.17
N ALA A 104 3.30 -23.56 1.96
CA ALA A 104 4.29 -23.92 2.97
C ALA A 104 3.71 -24.88 4.02
N GLY A 105 2.46 -24.65 4.46
CA GLY A 105 1.74 -25.57 5.35
C GLY A 105 1.49 -26.94 4.72
N VAL A 106 1.07 -26.99 3.45
CA VAL A 106 0.91 -28.25 2.71
C VAL A 106 2.24 -28.99 2.60
N LEU A 107 3.32 -28.31 2.21
CA LEU A 107 4.65 -28.91 2.11
C LEU A 107 5.16 -29.40 3.46
N ALA A 108 4.93 -28.64 4.53
CA ALA A 108 5.28 -29.05 5.88
C ALA A 108 4.49 -30.30 6.30
N LEU A 109 3.18 -30.35 6.02
CA LEU A 109 2.38 -31.54 6.26
C LEU A 109 2.88 -32.73 5.45
N LEU A 110 3.20 -32.55 4.16
CA LEU A 110 3.76 -33.62 3.32
C LEU A 110 5.12 -34.10 3.85
N LEU A 111 5.97 -33.19 4.31
CA LEU A 111 7.26 -33.52 4.94
C LEU A 111 7.06 -34.32 6.23
N VAL A 112 6.16 -33.87 7.11
CA VAL A 112 5.82 -34.60 8.33
C VAL A 112 5.29 -36.00 7.98
N GLN A 113 4.37 -36.10 7.02
CA GLN A 113 3.81 -37.38 6.57
C GLN A 113 4.89 -38.30 5.97
N ALA A 114 5.81 -37.76 5.17
CA ALA A 114 6.91 -38.54 4.62
C ALA A 114 7.84 -39.04 5.74
N LEU A 115 8.19 -38.17 6.68
CA LEU A 115 9.05 -38.53 7.82
C LEU A 115 8.37 -39.55 8.76
N THR A 116 7.07 -39.44 9.00
CA THR A 116 6.33 -40.41 9.83
C THR A 116 6.10 -41.73 9.10
N ALA A 117 5.87 -41.71 7.78
CA ALA A 117 5.82 -42.92 6.96
C ALA A 117 7.17 -43.65 6.94
N ILE A 118 8.28 -42.91 6.92
CA ILE A 118 9.64 -43.47 7.01
C ILE A 118 9.93 -43.97 8.45
N GLY A 119 9.42 -43.28 9.48
CA GLY A 119 9.65 -43.62 10.90
C GLY A 119 8.89 -44.85 11.41
N ALA A 120 7.76 -45.23 10.82
CA ALA A 120 6.99 -46.41 11.24
C ALA A 120 7.48 -47.75 10.64
N GLY A 121 8.46 -47.73 9.71
CA GLY A 121 8.77 -48.89 8.87
C GLY A 121 10.22 -49.39 8.81
N TRP A 122 11.22 -48.72 9.42
CA TRP A 122 12.63 -49.02 9.10
C TRP A 122 13.61 -49.31 10.25
N THR A 123 13.15 -49.68 11.46
CA THR A 123 14.05 -50.27 12.48
C THR A 123 13.47 -51.46 13.24
N SER A 124 12.88 -52.41 12.52
CA SER A 124 12.97 -53.82 12.91
C SER A 124 13.59 -54.61 11.76
N ALA A 125 14.79 -54.19 11.35
CA ALA A 125 15.70 -55.12 10.73
C ALA A 125 15.96 -56.23 11.76
N ARG A 126 15.42 -57.42 11.49
CA ARG A 126 15.94 -58.68 12.06
C ARG A 126 17.46 -58.61 12.00
N THR A 127 18.09 -58.43 13.14
CA THR A 127 19.50 -58.70 13.31
C THR A 127 19.58 -59.73 14.43
N ALA A 128 19.87 -60.96 13.98
CA ALA A 128 20.09 -62.20 14.74
C ALA A 128 18.90 -62.76 15.52
#